data_AF-A0A965JJI6-F1
#
_entry.id   AF-A0A965JJI6-F1
#
_cell.length_a   1.000
_cell.length_b   1.000
_cell.length_c   1.000
_cell.angle_alpha   90.00
_cell.angle_beta   90.00
_cell.angle_gamma   90.00
#
_symmetry.space_group_name_H-M   'P 1'
#
loop_
_entity.id
_entity.type
_entity.pdbx_description
1 polymer ?
#
loop_
_entity_poly.entity_id
_entity_poly.type
_entity_poly.pdbx_seq_one_letter_code
_entity_poly.pdbx_strand_id
1 'polypeptide(L)'
;QEKAGWILRKLQEQQDRARRLAQARVEWKDGTTLPFLGESIILVLDPRQTGVVLNTSQETLPGVPRATLHVGLPHTAEAEQLREAVQSWMQRQARRIFEERCEWFAQRLGVEVRRVSLSSAQTRWGSASADGVIRLNWRLVHFALPIIDYVVAHELAHLRVMDHSPRFWEVVESVVPDYKERREALKDDVLPQFG
;
A
#
# COMPACT_ATOMS: atom_id res chain seq x y z
N GLN A 1 -10.29 -35.04 17.35
CA GLN A 1 -8.85 -34.78 17.11
C GLN A 1 -8.58 -33.63 16.13
N GLU A 2 -9.60 -32.99 15.54
CA GLU A 2 -9.44 -31.89 14.56
C GLU A 2 -9.00 -30.53 15.14
N LYS A 3 -9.35 -30.21 16.41
CA LYS A 3 -9.00 -28.92 17.05
C LYS A 3 -7.49 -28.73 17.23
N ALA A 4 -6.74 -29.81 17.47
CA ALA A 4 -5.29 -29.76 17.66
C ALA A 4 -4.54 -29.39 16.36
N GLY A 5 -5.00 -29.89 15.20
CA GLY A 5 -4.42 -29.57 13.90
C GLY A 5 -4.62 -28.11 13.47
N TRP A 6 -5.78 -27.52 13.76
CA TRP A 6 -6.06 -26.11 13.49
C TRP A 6 -5.23 -25.16 14.38
N ILE A 7 -5.08 -25.49 15.67
CA ILE A 7 -4.26 -24.70 16.60
C ILE A 7 -2.78 -24.73 16.19
N LEU A 8 -2.25 -25.91 15.83
CA LEU A 8 -0.86 -26.04 15.37
C LEU A 8 -0.62 -25.31 14.06
N ARG A 9 -1.54 -25.41 13.08
CA ARG A 9 -1.46 -24.64 11.82
C ARG A 9 -1.52 -23.13 12.08
N LYS A 10 -2.38 -22.67 12.98
CA LYS A 10 -2.47 -21.24 13.36
C LYS A 10 -1.21 -20.75 14.08
N LEU A 11 -0.60 -21.58 14.92
CA LEU A 11 0.66 -21.26 15.58
C LEU A 11 1.81 -21.14 14.57
N GLN A 12 1.85 -22.04 13.59
CA GLN A 12 2.80 -22.03 12.48
C GLN A 12 2.61 -20.77 11.61
N GLU A 13 1.36 -20.44 11.22
CA GLU A 13 1.02 -19.22 10.48
C GLU A 13 1.43 -17.96 11.26
N GLN A 14 1.22 -17.93 12.58
CA GLN A 14 1.66 -16.82 13.43
C GLN A 14 3.19 -16.71 13.52
N GLN A 15 3.90 -17.83 13.66
CA GLN A 15 5.36 -17.86 13.68
C GLN A 15 5.98 -17.47 12.34
N ASP A 16 5.43 -17.96 11.22
CA ASP A 16 5.89 -17.59 9.88
C ASP A 16 5.59 -16.14 9.58
N ARG A 17 4.42 -15.62 10.00
CA ARG A 17 4.10 -14.19 9.91
C ARG A 17 5.05 -13.37 10.76
N ALA A 18 5.33 -13.76 12.00
CA ALA A 18 6.29 -13.08 12.87
C ALA A 18 7.71 -13.10 12.30
N ARG A 19 8.15 -14.22 11.70
CA ARG A 19 9.46 -14.35 11.05
C ARG A 19 9.57 -13.45 9.82
N ARG A 20 8.55 -13.46 8.94
CA ARG A 20 8.50 -12.57 7.77
C ARG A 20 8.48 -11.10 8.21
N LEU A 21 7.72 -10.76 9.25
CA LEU A 21 7.69 -9.40 9.82
C LEU A 21 9.04 -8.96 10.38
N ALA A 22 9.77 -9.85 11.07
CA ALA A 22 11.11 -9.57 11.58
C ALA A 22 12.15 -9.37 10.45
N GLN A 23 12.03 -10.15 9.37
CA GLN A 23 12.87 -10.02 8.17
C GLN A 23 12.51 -8.77 7.34
N ALA A 24 11.31 -8.23 7.49
CA ALA A 24 10.84 -7.07 6.75
C ALA A 24 11.22 -5.73 7.40
N ARG A 25 12.02 -5.73 8.49
CA ARG A 25 12.49 -4.49 9.11
C ARG A 25 13.46 -3.76 8.16
N VAL A 26 13.08 -2.54 7.79
CA VAL A 26 13.88 -1.72 6.86
C VAL A 26 15.10 -1.18 7.60
N GLU A 27 16.29 -1.43 7.05
CA GLU A 27 17.50 -0.69 7.40
C GLU A 27 17.53 0.60 6.57
N TRP A 28 17.49 1.76 7.21
CA TRP A 28 17.44 3.05 6.53
C TRP A 28 18.86 3.56 6.24
N LYS A 29 19.33 3.36 5.01
CA LYS A 29 20.62 3.84 4.51
C LYS A 29 20.57 4.05 3.00
N ASP A 30 21.63 4.65 2.46
CA ASP A 30 21.85 4.72 1.02
C ASP A 30 21.86 3.31 0.40
N GLY A 31 21.21 3.15 -0.76
CA GLY A 31 21.06 1.86 -1.44
C GLY A 31 19.96 0.95 -0.89
N THR A 32 19.25 1.33 0.18
CA THR A 32 18.11 0.56 0.69
C THR A 32 17.05 0.39 -0.39
N THR A 33 16.54 -0.83 -0.54
CA THR A 33 15.45 -1.13 -1.47
C THR A 33 14.12 -1.16 -0.73
N LEU A 34 13.12 -0.47 -1.28
CA LEU A 34 11.75 -0.41 -0.74
C LEU A 34 10.73 -0.79 -1.82
N PRO A 35 9.61 -1.41 -1.45
CA PRO A 35 8.49 -1.58 -2.38
C PRO A 35 7.75 -0.26 -2.58
N PHE A 36 7.40 0.05 -3.82
CA PHE A 36 6.53 1.16 -4.19
C PHE A 36 5.74 0.78 -5.45
N LEU A 37 4.41 0.80 -5.34
CA LEU A 37 3.48 0.41 -6.38
C LEU A 37 3.72 -1.00 -6.94
N GLY A 38 4.12 -1.93 -6.08
CA GLY A 38 4.40 -3.34 -6.43
C GLY A 38 5.78 -3.56 -7.06
N GLU A 39 6.55 -2.50 -7.28
CA GLU A 39 7.90 -2.54 -7.82
C GLU A 39 8.92 -2.23 -6.72
N SER A 40 10.17 -2.62 -6.93
CA SER A 40 11.28 -2.25 -6.04
C SER A 40 11.89 -0.92 -6.47
N ILE A 41 12.10 -0.01 -5.52
CA ILE A 41 12.81 1.26 -5.70
C ILE A 41 14.04 1.31 -4.80
N ILE A 42 15.14 1.86 -5.31
CA ILE A 42 16.40 2.01 -4.55
C ILE A 42 16.51 3.45 -4.04
N LEU A 43 16.77 3.62 -2.75
CA LEU A 43 17.04 4.92 -2.14
C LEU A 43 18.44 5.40 -2.52
N VAL A 44 18.55 6.65 -2.95
CA VAL A 44 19.83 7.31 -3.29
C VAL A 44 19.91 8.63 -2.55
N LEU A 45 20.89 8.78 -1.64
CA LEU A 45 21.21 10.07 -1.05
C LEU A 45 21.87 10.95 -2.13
N ASP A 46 21.23 12.06 -2.48
CA ASP A 46 21.71 12.97 -3.53
C ASP A 46 21.70 14.42 -3.03
N PRO A 47 22.82 14.92 -2.48
CA PRO A 47 22.90 16.28 -1.93
C PRO A 47 22.68 17.38 -2.97
N ARG A 48 22.69 17.04 -4.26
CA ARG A 48 22.48 17.99 -5.38
C ARG A 48 20.99 18.20 -5.67
N GLN A 49 20.12 17.31 -5.20
CA GLN A 49 18.69 17.46 -5.33
C GLN A 49 18.09 18.25 -4.18
N THR A 50 16.99 18.95 -4.46
CA THR A 50 16.11 19.51 -3.44
C THR A 50 14.88 18.63 -3.29
N GLY A 51 14.58 18.20 -2.07
CA GLY A 51 13.41 17.35 -1.78
C GLY A 51 13.64 15.88 -2.15
N VAL A 52 12.57 15.17 -2.50
CA VAL A 52 12.59 13.74 -2.82
C VAL A 52 11.99 13.53 -4.20
N VAL A 53 12.76 12.95 -5.12
CA VAL A 53 12.36 12.76 -6.52
C VAL A 53 12.53 11.31 -6.94
N LEU A 54 11.47 10.75 -7.52
CA LEU A 54 11.49 9.42 -8.12
C LEU A 54 11.94 9.54 -9.57
N ASN A 55 13.05 8.89 -9.90
CA ASN A 55 13.54 8.74 -11.25
C ASN A 55 13.17 7.35 -11.75
N THR A 56 12.51 7.28 -12.90
CA THR A 56 12.20 6.01 -13.58
C THR A 56 13.02 5.96 -14.86
N SER A 57 13.95 5.02 -14.97
CA SER A 57 14.68 4.81 -16.22
C SER A 57 13.89 3.86 -17.11
N GLN A 58 13.76 4.19 -18.39
CA GLN A 58 13.21 3.26 -19.39
C GLN A 58 14.27 2.26 -19.91
N GLU A 59 15.55 2.54 -19.67
CA GLU A 59 16.68 1.75 -20.16
C GLU A 59 17.36 1.01 -18.99
N THR A 60 16.81 -0.15 -18.59
CA THR A 60 17.53 -1.09 -17.72
C THR A 60 17.36 -2.52 -18.22
N LEU A 61 18.35 -3.36 -17.87
CA LEU A 61 18.28 -4.80 -18.13
C LEU A 61 17.10 -5.44 -17.38
N PRO A 62 16.46 -6.49 -17.93
CA PRO A 62 15.43 -7.24 -17.23
C PRO A 62 15.91 -7.71 -15.84
N GLY A 63 15.11 -7.44 -14.80
CA GLY A 63 15.40 -7.86 -13.42
C GLY A 63 16.17 -6.83 -12.56
N VAL A 64 16.56 -5.68 -13.11
CA VAL A 64 17.14 -4.56 -12.32
C VAL A 64 16.03 -3.61 -11.89
N PRO A 65 15.95 -3.20 -10.60
CA PRO A 65 15.01 -2.18 -10.14
C PRO A 65 15.06 -0.95 -11.04
N ARG A 66 13.91 -0.64 -11.66
CA ARG A 66 13.81 0.36 -12.74
C ARG A 66 13.76 1.80 -12.23
N ALA A 67 13.69 1.97 -10.90
CA ALA A 67 13.45 3.26 -10.30
C ALA A 67 14.33 3.53 -9.09
N THR A 68 14.86 4.74 -9.03
CA THR A 68 15.64 5.26 -7.91
C THR A 68 14.90 6.42 -7.28
N LEU A 69 14.86 6.46 -5.96
CA LEU A 69 14.31 7.56 -5.19
C LEU A 69 15.47 8.39 -4.66
N HIS A 70 15.73 9.50 -5.34
CA HIS A 70 16.77 10.44 -4.94
C HIS A 70 16.24 11.30 -3.80
N VAL A 71 16.98 11.33 -2.70
CA VAL A 71 16.64 12.05 -1.48
C VAL A 71 17.68 13.14 -1.26
N GLY A 72 17.24 14.39 -1.31
CA GLY A 72 18.03 15.61 -1.12
C GLY A 72 18.55 15.75 0.31
N LEU A 73 19.47 14.87 0.70
CA LEU A 73 20.11 14.80 2.00
C LEU A 73 21.62 14.55 1.81
N PRO A 74 22.48 15.00 2.74
CA PRO A 74 23.90 14.70 2.70
C PRO A 74 24.15 13.19 2.83
N HIS A 75 25.28 12.68 2.31
CA HIS A 75 25.67 11.27 2.49
C HIS A 75 25.93 10.89 3.96
N THR A 76 26.09 11.88 4.83
CA THR A 76 26.22 11.73 6.29
C THR A 76 24.88 11.83 7.02
N ALA A 77 23.76 11.85 6.30
CA ALA A 77 22.44 11.93 6.94
C ALA A 77 22.17 10.69 7.79
N GLU A 78 21.55 10.91 8.94
CA GLU A 78 21.18 9.84 9.85
C GLU A 78 19.99 9.04 9.29
N ALA A 79 19.91 7.76 9.68
CA ALA A 79 18.85 6.83 9.28
C ALA A 79 17.43 7.42 9.48
N GLU A 80 17.24 8.16 10.58
CA GLU A 80 15.96 8.78 10.92
C GLU A 80 15.57 9.90 9.95
N GLN A 81 16.53 10.73 9.52
CA GLN A 81 16.28 11.81 8.56
C GLN A 81 15.87 11.25 7.20
N LEU A 82 16.56 10.19 6.75
CA LEU A 82 16.21 9.49 5.52
C LEU A 82 14.80 8.88 5.61
N ARG A 83 14.50 8.21 6.72
CA ARG A 83 13.19 7.61 7.00
C ARG A 83 12.07 8.64 6.92
N GLU A 84 12.20 9.76 7.64
CA GLU A 84 11.19 10.81 7.68
C GLU A 84 10.97 11.42 6.28
N ALA A 85 12.05 11.72 5.55
CA ALA A 85 11.97 12.27 4.20
C ALA A 85 11.24 11.33 3.23
N VAL A 86 11.60 10.04 3.25
CA VAL A 86 10.99 9.02 2.39
C VAL A 86 9.54 8.75 2.77
N GLN A 87 9.23 8.58 4.06
CA GLN A 87 7.84 8.38 4.51
C GLN A 87 6.95 9.57 4.17
N SER A 88 7.45 10.79 4.36
CA SER A 88 6.74 12.02 4.01
C SER A 88 6.45 12.07 2.51
N TRP A 89 7.42 11.70 1.67
CA TRP A 89 7.22 11.58 0.23
C TRP A 89 6.21 10.49 -0.14
N MET A 90 6.31 9.29 0.46
CA MET A 90 5.39 8.18 0.20
C MET A 90 3.95 8.53 0.59
N GLN A 91 3.75 9.24 1.72
CA GLN A 91 2.42 9.71 2.11
C GLN A 91 1.86 10.73 1.11
N ARG A 92 2.68 11.63 0.56
CA ARG A 92 2.22 12.54 -0.50
C ARG A 92 1.83 11.78 -1.77
N GLN A 93 2.60 10.78 -2.18
CA GLN A 93 2.23 9.92 -3.31
C GLN A 93 0.96 9.13 -3.02
N ALA A 94 0.83 8.55 -1.82
CA ALA A 94 -0.36 7.83 -1.38
C ALA A 94 -1.61 8.70 -1.52
N ARG A 95 -1.56 9.93 -0.99
CA ARG A 95 -2.67 10.87 -1.10
C ARG A 95 -3.07 11.10 -2.56
N ARG A 96 -2.11 11.47 -3.40
CA ARG A 96 -2.36 11.76 -4.83
C ARG A 96 -2.99 10.57 -5.54
N ILE A 97 -2.38 9.40 -5.39
CA ILE A 97 -2.85 8.17 -6.04
C ILE A 97 -4.25 7.81 -5.54
N PHE A 98 -4.47 7.82 -4.23
CA PHE A 98 -5.76 7.44 -3.68
C PHE A 98 -6.88 8.41 -4.08
N GLU A 99 -6.61 9.71 -4.14
CA GLU A 99 -7.56 10.71 -4.64
C GLU A 99 -7.93 10.41 -6.10
N GLU A 100 -6.94 10.16 -6.97
CA GLU A 100 -7.15 9.80 -8.38
C GLU A 100 -7.96 8.50 -8.54
N ARG A 101 -7.59 7.46 -7.78
CA ARG A 101 -8.29 6.16 -7.86
C ARG A 101 -9.70 6.26 -7.29
N CYS A 102 -9.90 6.99 -6.20
CA CYS A 102 -11.23 7.23 -5.64
C CYS A 102 -12.13 7.95 -6.65
N GLU A 103 -11.63 9.00 -7.31
CA GLU A 103 -12.38 9.70 -8.35
C GLU A 103 -12.77 8.75 -9.51
N TRP A 104 -11.80 7.97 -10.00
CA TRP A 104 -12.00 7.03 -11.10
C TRP A 104 -13.09 5.98 -10.85
N PHE A 105 -13.11 5.41 -9.64
CA PHE A 105 -14.10 4.40 -9.26
C PHE A 105 -15.42 5.03 -8.80
N ALA A 106 -15.40 6.21 -8.18
CA ALA A 106 -16.61 6.93 -7.79
C ALA A 106 -17.51 7.22 -9.00
N GLN A 107 -16.90 7.66 -10.11
CA GLN A 107 -17.61 7.90 -11.37
C GLN A 107 -18.29 6.63 -11.90
N ARG A 108 -17.59 5.48 -11.85
CA ARG A 108 -18.12 4.19 -12.33
C ARG A 108 -19.24 3.63 -11.47
N LEU A 109 -19.12 3.81 -10.16
CA LEU A 109 -20.10 3.36 -9.19
C LEU A 109 -21.27 4.35 -9.03
N GLY A 110 -21.17 5.54 -9.63
CA GLY A 110 -22.14 6.63 -9.51
C GLY A 110 -22.31 7.12 -8.07
N VAL A 111 -21.22 7.17 -7.29
CA VAL A 111 -21.21 7.61 -5.88
C VAL A 111 -20.44 8.92 -5.74
N GLU A 112 -20.69 9.65 -4.67
CA GLU A 112 -19.98 10.90 -4.35
C GLU A 112 -18.99 10.68 -3.21
N VAL A 113 -17.73 11.09 -3.42
CA VAL A 113 -16.70 11.10 -2.38
C VAL A 113 -16.51 12.53 -1.90
N ARG A 114 -16.76 12.78 -0.62
CA ARG A 114 -16.57 14.10 -0.01
C ARG A 114 -15.13 14.38 0.37
N ARG A 115 -14.41 13.36 0.84
CA ARG A 115 -13.03 13.51 1.32
C ARG A 115 -12.28 12.19 1.25
N VAL A 116 -11.03 12.25 0.80
CA VAL A 116 -10.06 11.16 0.95
C VAL A 116 -9.01 11.55 1.99
N SER A 117 -8.77 10.66 2.95
CA SER A 117 -7.79 10.86 4.02
C SER A 117 -6.87 9.66 4.19
N LEU A 118 -5.63 9.93 4.61
CA LEU A 118 -4.68 8.88 4.92
C LEU A 118 -4.86 8.41 6.37
N SER A 119 -4.48 7.16 6.60
CA SER A 119 -4.38 6.57 7.93
C SER A 119 -3.12 5.73 8.08
N SER A 120 -2.74 5.47 9.33
CA SER A 120 -1.68 4.56 9.72
C SER A 120 -2.21 3.41 10.58
N ALA A 121 -3.49 3.03 10.39
CA ALA A 121 -4.13 1.99 11.18
C ALA A 121 -3.42 0.64 10.99
N GLN A 122 -3.25 -0.14 12.06
CA GLN A 122 -2.50 -1.40 11.98
C GLN A 122 -3.33 -2.58 11.50
N THR A 123 -4.65 -2.52 11.66
CA THR A 123 -5.55 -3.68 11.50
C THR A 123 -6.46 -3.60 10.28
N ARG A 124 -6.44 -2.47 9.54
CA ARG A 124 -7.31 -2.26 8.39
C ARG A 124 -6.62 -1.45 7.29
N TRP A 125 -7.02 -1.72 6.06
CA TRP A 125 -6.54 -1.04 4.86
C TRP A 125 -7.37 0.18 4.50
N GLY A 126 -8.64 0.19 4.85
CA GLY A 126 -9.53 1.30 4.59
C GLY A 126 -10.74 1.36 5.54
N SER A 127 -11.51 2.42 5.36
CA SER A 127 -12.87 2.56 5.88
C SER A 127 -13.60 3.62 5.07
N ALA A 128 -14.88 3.40 4.82
CA ALA A 128 -15.81 4.41 4.34
C ALA A 128 -16.91 4.70 5.37
N SER A 129 -17.40 5.94 5.39
CA SER A 129 -18.62 6.31 6.09
C SER A 129 -19.71 6.71 5.10
N ALA A 130 -20.97 6.56 5.52
CA ALA A 130 -22.14 6.82 4.68
C ALA A 130 -22.23 8.28 4.16
N ASP A 131 -21.52 9.22 4.79
CA ASP A 131 -21.42 10.61 4.37
C ASP A 131 -20.34 10.87 3.30
N GLY A 132 -19.70 9.83 2.75
CA GLY A 132 -18.74 9.93 1.66
C GLY A 132 -17.31 10.25 2.09
N VAL A 133 -16.95 10.04 3.37
CA VAL A 133 -15.56 10.15 3.83
C VAL A 133 -14.86 8.81 3.69
N ILE A 134 -13.80 8.79 2.89
CA ILE A 134 -12.96 7.63 2.64
C ILE A 134 -11.63 7.83 3.37
N ARG A 135 -11.21 6.80 4.11
CA ARG A 135 -9.93 6.77 4.79
C ARG A 135 -9.17 5.52 4.37
N LEU A 136 -7.97 5.69 3.82
CA LEU A 136 -7.13 4.61 3.31
C LEU A 136 -5.79 4.59 4.02
N ASN A 137 -5.23 3.42 4.27
CA ASN A 137 -3.92 3.27 4.88
C ASN A 137 -2.84 3.66 3.88
N TRP A 138 -1.98 4.63 4.23
CA TRP A 138 -0.96 5.11 3.29
C TRP A 138 -0.01 3.99 2.86
N ARG A 139 0.19 2.97 3.70
CA ARG A 139 1.04 1.82 3.38
C ARG A 139 0.53 0.99 2.20
N LEU A 140 -0.69 1.24 1.72
CA LEU A 140 -1.16 0.63 0.48
C LEU A 140 -0.26 0.95 -0.72
N VAL A 141 0.49 2.06 -0.69
CA VAL A 141 1.45 2.40 -1.76
C VAL A 141 2.61 1.42 -1.91
N HIS A 142 2.78 0.47 -1.00
CA HIS A 142 3.76 -0.61 -1.16
C HIS A 142 3.25 -1.74 -2.06
N PHE A 143 1.93 -1.86 -2.25
CA PHE A 143 1.35 -2.87 -3.13
C PHE A 143 1.24 -2.38 -4.57
N ALA A 144 1.10 -3.34 -5.48
CA ALA A 144 0.78 -3.05 -6.87
C ALA A 144 -0.54 -2.28 -6.99
N LEU A 145 -0.62 -1.39 -8.00
CA LEU A 145 -1.82 -0.57 -8.24
C LEU A 145 -3.13 -1.38 -8.31
N PRO A 146 -3.19 -2.61 -8.88
CA PRO A 146 -4.41 -3.42 -8.86
C PRO A 146 -4.93 -3.76 -7.45
N ILE A 147 -4.03 -3.93 -6.47
CA ILE A 147 -4.40 -4.17 -5.07
C ILE A 147 -4.98 -2.91 -4.45
N ILE A 148 -4.36 -1.75 -4.72
CA ILE A 148 -4.86 -0.44 -4.30
C ILE A 148 -6.27 -0.22 -4.88
N ASP A 149 -6.46 -0.51 -6.16
CA ASP A 149 -7.76 -0.41 -6.85
C ASP A 149 -8.83 -1.27 -6.20
N TYR A 150 -8.51 -2.50 -5.83
CA TYR A 150 -9.43 -3.38 -5.12
C TYR A 150 -9.86 -2.77 -3.77
N VAL A 151 -8.91 -2.28 -2.98
CA VAL A 151 -9.24 -1.67 -1.68
C VAL A 151 -10.07 -0.41 -1.86
N VAL A 152 -9.73 0.46 -2.83
CA VAL A 152 -10.52 1.65 -3.15
C VAL A 152 -11.94 1.27 -3.55
N ALA A 153 -12.11 0.32 -4.47
CA ALA A 153 -13.42 -0.14 -4.91
C ALA A 153 -14.24 -0.76 -3.75
N HIS A 154 -13.58 -1.50 -2.86
CA HIS A 154 -14.19 -2.06 -1.65
C HIS A 154 -14.75 -0.96 -0.74
N GLU A 155 -13.96 0.06 -0.44
CA GLU A 155 -14.42 1.17 0.40
C GLU A 155 -15.52 1.98 -0.27
N LEU A 156 -15.45 2.22 -1.58
CA LEU A 156 -16.51 2.95 -2.29
C LEU A 156 -17.82 2.16 -2.43
N ALA A 157 -17.75 0.83 -2.52
CA ALA A 157 -18.93 -0.02 -2.53
C ALA A 157 -19.76 0.13 -1.24
N HIS A 158 -19.12 0.46 -0.11
CA HIS A 158 -19.84 0.74 1.13
C HIS A 158 -20.78 1.96 1.03
N LEU A 159 -20.53 2.91 0.13
CA LEU A 159 -21.45 4.02 -0.12
C LEU A 159 -22.77 3.58 -0.80
N ARG A 160 -22.82 2.36 -1.34
CA ARG A 160 -24.04 1.74 -1.89
C ARG A 160 -24.64 0.69 -0.96
N VAL A 161 -23.79 -0.11 -0.33
CA VAL A 161 -24.18 -1.26 0.50
C VAL A 161 -23.29 -1.32 1.74
N MET A 162 -23.84 -1.02 2.91
CA MET A 162 -23.04 -0.86 4.14
C MET A 162 -22.54 -2.18 4.75
N ASP A 163 -23.09 -3.32 4.34
CA ASP A 163 -22.66 -4.65 4.79
C ASP A 163 -21.90 -5.39 3.68
N HIS A 164 -21.35 -6.57 3.99
CA HIS A 164 -20.67 -7.44 3.02
C HIS A 164 -21.59 -8.52 2.42
N SER A 165 -22.87 -8.18 2.20
CA SER A 165 -23.86 -9.07 1.58
C SER A 165 -23.49 -9.42 0.12
N PRO A 166 -24.16 -10.40 -0.52
CA PRO A 166 -23.94 -10.69 -1.94
C PRO A 166 -24.04 -9.45 -2.84
N ARG A 167 -24.99 -8.55 -2.55
CA ARG A 167 -25.15 -7.27 -3.27
C ARG A 167 -23.92 -6.37 -3.16
N PHE A 168 -23.24 -6.34 -2.02
CA PHE A 168 -21.98 -5.61 -1.89
C PHE A 168 -20.92 -6.15 -2.84
N TRP A 169 -20.78 -7.47 -2.90
CA TRP A 169 -19.79 -8.10 -3.76
C TRP A 169 -20.11 -7.94 -5.24
N GLU A 170 -21.40 -7.94 -5.64
CA GLU A 170 -21.82 -7.58 -6.99
C GLU A 170 -21.38 -6.16 -7.37
N VAL A 171 -21.48 -5.20 -6.44
CA VAL A 171 -21.01 -3.81 -6.66
C VAL A 171 -19.48 -3.78 -6.84
N VAL A 172 -18.72 -4.49 -6.01
CA VAL A 172 -17.25 -4.56 -6.15
C VAL A 172 -16.86 -5.21 -7.50
N GLU A 173 -17.46 -6.36 -7.82
CA GLU A 173 -17.19 -7.12 -9.05
C GLU A 173 -17.52 -6.33 -10.32
N SER A 174 -18.53 -5.45 -10.28
CA SER A 174 -18.91 -4.59 -11.41
C SER A 174 -17.80 -3.64 -11.89
N VAL A 175 -16.85 -3.31 -11.02
CA VAL A 175 -15.72 -2.41 -11.34
C VAL A 175 -14.35 -3.05 -11.18
N VAL A 176 -14.26 -4.16 -10.43
CA VAL A 176 -13.05 -4.98 -10.27
C VAL A 176 -13.45 -6.46 -10.38
N PRO A 177 -13.54 -7.02 -11.60
CA PRO A 177 -14.03 -8.39 -11.82
C PRO A 177 -13.17 -9.47 -11.16
N ASP A 178 -11.86 -9.24 -11.06
CA ASP A 178 -10.85 -10.10 -10.45
C ASP A 178 -10.62 -9.77 -8.95
N TYR A 179 -11.65 -9.29 -8.25
CA TYR A 179 -11.51 -8.87 -6.85
C TYR A 179 -11.13 -10.01 -5.91
N LYS A 180 -11.50 -11.25 -6.24
CA LYS A 180 -11.25 -12.44 -5.40
C LYS A 180 -9.75 -12.71 -5.34
N GLU A 181 -9.08 -12.69 -6.50
CA GLU A 181 -7.65 -12.85 -6.64
C GLU A 181 -6.91 -11.75 -5.87
N ARG A 182 -7.32 -10.50 -6.06
CA ARG A 182 -6.72 -9.34 -5.37
C ARG A 182 -6.92 -9.38 -3.86
N ARG A 183 -8.07 -9.87 -3.39
CA ARG A 183 -8.37 -10.05 -1.96
C ARG A 183 -7.50 -11.11 -1.32
N GLU A 184 -7.24 -12.22 -2.01
CA GLU A 184 -6.34 -13.26 -1.48
C GLU A 184 -4.89 -12.77 -1.45
N ALA A 185 -4.40 -12.12 -2.51
CA ALA A 185 -3.06 -11.52 -2.53
C ALA A 185 -2.82 -10.56 -1.34
N LEU A 186 -3.81 -9.74 -1.00
CA LEU A 186 -3.73 -8.79 0.13
C LEU A 186 -3.60 -9.46 1.51
N LYS A 187 -4.01 -10.73 1.66
CA LYS A 187 -3.87 -11.47 2.93
C LYS A 187 -2.47 -12.07 3.11
N ASP A 188 -1.85 -12.45 2.00
CA ASP A 188 -0.58 -13.19 2.00
C ASP A 188 0.65 -12.28 2.10
N ASP A 189 0.48 -11.02 1.73
CA ASP A 189 1.58 -10.07 1.72
C ASP A 189 1.99 -9.61 3.11
N VAL A 190 3.31 -9.48 3.27
CA VAL A 190 3.94 -8.93 4.47
C VAL A 190 4.54 -7.58 4.11
N LEU A 191 4.02 -6.52 4.73
CA LEU A 191 4.60 -5.20 4.60
C LEU A 191 5.96 -5.10 5.30
N PRO A 192 6.89 -4.30 4.75
CA PRO A 192 8.06 -3.87 5.50
C PRO A 192 7.66 -3.17 6.80
N GLN A 193 8.38 -3.50 7.87
CA GLN A 193 8.32 -2.73 9.10
C GLN A 193 9.22 -1.51 8.95
N PHE A 194 8.59 -0.41 8.55
CA PHE A 194 9.14 0.94 8.65
C PHE A 194 9.08 1.34 10.14
N GLY A 195 9.97 0.76 10.94
CA GLY A 195 10.13 1.06 12.36
C GLY A 195 10.34 2.54 12.63
#